data_AF-A0A7X9FFA3-F1
#
_entry.id   AF-A0A7X9FFA3-F1
#
_cell.length_a   1.000
_cell.length_b   1.000
_cell.length_c   1.000
_cell.angle_alpha   90.00
_cell.angle_beta   90.00
_cell.angle_gamma   90.00
#
_symmetry.space_group_name_H-M   'P 1'
#
loop_
_entity.id
_entity.type
_entity.pdbx_description
1 polymer ?
#
loop_
_entity_poly.entity_id
_entity_poly.type
_entity_poly.pdbx_seq_one_letter_code
_entity_poly.pdbx_strand_id
1 'polypeptide(L)'
;MPPGQSPGARPALSVIVVNHHSEGVLGDCLEALAAGDFTHGFEVVIVDNPAVEGTAAFPIPAGLLVRRVAAPKRLGFAAACNLGAKAAQGRFLLFL
;
A
#
# COMPACT_ATOMS: atom_id res chain seq x y z
N MET A 1 19.75 10.93 4.97
CA MET A 1 18.37 11.47 5.01
C MET A 1 18.14 12.20 3.70
N PRO A 2 17.29 11.71 2.79
CA PRO A 2 16.98 12.44 1.57
C PRO A 2 16.13 13.68 1.91
N PRO A 3 16.38 14.83 1.25
CA PRO A 3 15.65 16.07 1.49
C PRO A 3 14.22 15.97 0.92
N GLY A 4 13.19 16.21 1.73
CA GLY A 4 11.81 16.33 1.25
C GLY A 4 10.69 15.93 2.20
N GLN A 5 10.96 15.22 3.30
CA GLN A 5 9.90 14.76 4.21
C GLN A 5 9.83 15.62 5.48
N SER A 6 8.85 16.52 5.52
CA SER A 6 8.44 17.20 6.77
C SER A 6 7.56 16.26 7.59
N PRO A 7 7.88 15.99 8.88
CA PRO A 7 7.06 15.16 9.73
C PRO A 7 5.74 15.89 10.03
N GLY A 8 4.67 15.51 9.35
CA GLY A 8 3.32 16.08 9.52
C GLY A 8 2.59 16.44 8.22
N ALA A 9 3.27 16.45 7.07
CA ALA A 9 2.59 16.62 5.78
C ALA A 9 1.88 15.31 5.40
N ARG A 10 0.56 15.35 5.18
CA ARG A 10 -0.16 14.20 4.62
C ARG A 10 0.39 13.89 3.22
N PRO A 11 0.55 12.62 2.84
CA PRO A 11 0.99 12.26 1.50
C PRO A 11 0.02 12.84 0.46
N ALA A 12 0.51 13.20 -0.72
CA ALA A 12 -0.40 13.65 -1.79
C ALA A 12 -1.19 12.46 -2.37
N LEU A 13 -0.56 11.28 -2.40
CA LEU A 13 -1.05 10.06 -3.05
C LEU A 13 -1.07 8.88 -2.07
N SER A 14 -2.16 8.12 -2.08
CA SER A 14 -2.21 6.77 -1.49
C SER A 14 -2.37 5.75 -2.61
N VAL A 15 -1.41 4.83 -2.70
CA VAL A 15 -1.47 3.69 -3.62
C VAL A 15 -2.11 2.53 -2.88
N ILE A 16 -3.26 2.06 -3.35
CA ILE A 16 -4.02 0.97 -2.75
C ILE A 16 -3.77 -0.28 -3.58
N VAL A 17 -3.23 -1.31 -2.94
CA VAL A 17 -2.94 -2.60 -3.56
C VAL A 17 -3.77 -3.67 -2.86
N VAL A 18 -4.67 -4.33 -3.59
CA VAL A 18 -5.46 -5.44 -3.03
C VAL A 18 -4.70 -6.75 -3.24
N ASN A 19 -4.30 -7.39 -2.15
CA ASN A 19 -3.57 -8.65 -2.17
C ASN A 19 -4.52 -9.84 -1.94
N HIS A 20 -4.47 -10.83 -2.84
CA HIS A 20 -5.17 -12.11 -2.72
C HIS A 20 -4.21 -13.25 -3.09
N HIS A 21 -3.31 -13.62 -2.17
CA HIS A 21 -2.30 -14.69 -2.36
C HIS A 21 -1.34 -14.44 -3.54
N SER A 22 -0.89 -13.20 -3.71
CA SER A 22 -0.02 -12.79 -4.82
C SER A 22 1.32 -12.26 -4.31
N GLU A 23 1.90 -12.89 -3.29
CA GLU A 23 3.05 -12.37 -2.53
C GLU A 23 4.27 -12.07 -3.42
N GLY A 24 4.51 -12.87 -4.47
CA GLY A 24 5.59 -12.63 -5.44
C GLY A 24 5.39 -11.35 -6.25
N VAL A 25 4.21 -11.19 -6.85
CA VAL A 25 3.87 -10.01 -7.68
C VAL A 25 3.79 -8.74 -6.83
N LEU A 26 3.37 -8.88 -5.57
CA LEU A 26 3.34 -7.78 -4.62
C LEU A 26 4.74 -7.26 -4.29
N GLY A 27 5.73 -8.16 -4.17
CA GLY A 27 7.14 -7.76 -4.00
C GLY A 27 7.63 -6.90 -5.16
N ASP A 28 7.48 -7.38 -6.39
CA ASP A 28 7.88 -6.67 -7.61
C ASP A 28 7.18 -5.31 -7.73
N CYS A 29 5.88 -5.24 -7.37
CA CYS A 29 5.11 -4.00 -7.34
C CYS A 29 5.71 -2.98 -6.35
N LEU A 30 6.05 -3.43 -5.14
CA LEU A 30 6.65 -2.56 -4.12
C LEU A 30 8.04 -2.08 -4.53
N GLU A 31 8.85 -2.94 -5.15
CA GLU A 31 10.15 -2.55 -5.70
C GLU A 31 10.00 -1.49 -6.80
N ALA A 32 9.07 -1.67 -7.72
CA ALA A 32 8.78 -0.70 -8.78
C ALA A 32 8.29 0.64 -8.20
N LEU A 33 7.43 0.61 -7.16
CA LEU A 33 6.99 1.81 -6.45
C LEU A 33 8.14 2.50 -5.73
N ALA A 34 9.03 1.76 -5.08
CA ALA A 34 10.18 2.32 -4.38
C ALA A 34 11.23 2.91 -5.33
N ALA A 35 11.33 2.39 -6.56
CA ALA A 35 12.21 2.93 -7.60
C ALA A 35 11.66 4.19 -8.28
N GLY A 36 10.36 4.48 -8.12
CA GLY A 36 9.72 5.65 -8.71
C GLY A 36 10.11 6.96 -8.03
N ASP A 37 10.24 8.04 -8.81
CA ASP A 37 10.49 9.38 -8.29
C ASP A 37 9.17 10.11 -7.99
N PHE A 38 8.74 10.03 -6.72
CA PHE A 38 7.53 10.68 -6.24
C PHE A 38 7.88 11.91 -5.40
N THR A 39 8.08 13.04 -6.07
CA THR A 39 8.48 14.34 -5.48
C THR A 39 7.62 14.84 -4.31
N HIS A 40 6.36 14.44 -4.22
CA HIS A 40 5.43 14.90 -3.17
C HIS A 40 5.18 13.84 -2.08
N GLY A 41 5.91 12.72 -2.13
CA GLY A 41 5.70 11.57 -1.25
C GLY A 41 4.38 10.84 -1.48
N PHE A 42 4.37 9.56 -1.17
CA PHE A 42 3.19 8.72 -1.24
C PHE A 42 3.25 7.67 -0.13
N GLU A 43 2.10 7.08 0.15
CA GLU A 43 2.01 5.88 0.98
C GLU A 43 1.43 4.73 0.18
N VAL A 44 1.69 3.52 0.66
CA VAL A 44 1.11 2.30 0.10
C VAL A 44 0.20 1.67 1.15
N VAL A 45 -1.05 1.40 0.77
CA VAL A 45 -2.04 0.71 1.58
C VAL A 45 -2.29 -0.66 0.96
N ILE A 46 -1.81 -1.71 1.61
CA ILE A 46 -1.97 -3.09 1.17
C ILE A 46 -3.19 -3.68 1.89
N VAL A 47 -4.16 -4.15 1.11
CA VAL A 47 -5.38 -4.77 1.64
C VAL A 47 -5.31 -6.28 1.43
N ASP A 48 -5.10 -7.04 2.51
CA ASP A 48 -5.08 -8.50 2.45
C ASP A 48 -6.52 -9.04 2.45
N ASN A 49 -6.95 -9.67 1.34
CA ASN A 49 -8.35 -10.04 1.09
C ASN A 49 -8.48 -11.49 0.58
N PRO A 50 -8.78 -12.48 1.43
CA PRO A 50 -8.86 -12.38 2.88
C PRO A 50 -7.46 -12.30 3.46
N ALA A 51 -7.34 -11.77 4.68
CA ALA A 51 -6.13 -12.02 5.45
C ALA A 51 -5.99 -13.52 5.71
N VAL A 52 -4.81 -14.07 5.44
CA VAL A 52 -4.52 -15.49 5.63
C VAL A 52 -3.49 -15.60 6.74
N GLU A 53 -3.70 -16.52 7.68
CA GLU A 53 -2.71 -16.87 8.70
C GLU A 53 -1.37 -17.20 8.01
N GLY A 54 -0.33 -16.43 8.33
CA GLY A 54 0.98 -16.56 7.69
C GLY A 54 1.11 -15.91 6.31
N THR A 55 0.23 -14.98 5.90
CA THR A 55 0.46 -14.12 4.72
C THR A 55 1.87 -13.55 4.83
N ALA A 56 2.72 -13.97 3.89
CA ALA A 56 4.16 -13.81 4.03
C ALA A 56 4.46 -12.33 4.27
N ALA A 57 5.30 -12.04 5.27
CA ALA A 57 5.91 -10.73 5.36
C ALA A 57 6.83 -10.60 4.14
N PHE A 58 6.31 -10.02 3.05
CA PHE A 58 7.14 -9.64 1.92
C PHE A 58 8.04 -8.47 2.36
N PRO A 59 9.27 -8.41 1.86
CA PRO A 59 10.18 -7.33 2.20
C PRO A 59 9.58 -6.00 1.74
N ILE A 60 9.44 -5.06 2.67
CA ILE A 60 9.07 -3.68 2.35
C ILE A 60 10.36 -2.94 2.02
N PRO A 61 10.49 -2.35 0.81
CA PRO A 61 11.66 -1.58 0.44
C PRO A 61 11.92 -0.42 1.42
N ALA A 62 13.19 -0.14 1.72
CA ALA A 62 13.56 0.93 2.63
C ALA A 62 13.06 2.29 2.12
N GLY A 63 12.44 3.07 3.01
CA GLY A 63 11.89 4.39 2.68
C GLY A 63 10.48 4.39 2.12
N LEU A 64 9.89 3.22 1.85
CA LEU A 64 8.49 3.09 1.46
C LEU A 64 7.59 3.08 2.70
N LEU A 65 6.65 4.02 2.79
CA LEU A 65 5.66 4.06 3.85
C LEU A 65 4.51 3.10 3.52
N VAL A 66 4.54 1.90 4.12
CA VAL A 66 3.55 0.85 3.86
C VAL A 66 2.65 0.66 5.08
N ARG A 67 1.34 0.55 4.83
CA ARG A 67 0.32 0.20 5.81
C ARG A 67 -0.45 -1.02 5.34
N ARG A 68 -0.61 -2.01 6.23
CA ARG A 68 -1.41 -3.21 5.94
C ARG A 68 -2.79 -3.10 6.58
N VAL A 69 -3.81 -3.53 5.84
CA VAL A 69 -5.20 -3.57 6.27
C VAL A 69 -5.72 -4.98 6.02
N ALA A 70 -6.04 -5.70 7.10
CA ALA A 70 -6.57 -7.06 7.02
C ALA A 70 -8.08 -7.03 6.77
N ALA A 71 -8.55 -7.67 5.68
CA ALA A 71 -9.97 -7.89 5.49
C ALA A 71 -10.46 -9.02 6.42
N PRO A 72 -11.59 -8.84 7.13
CA PRO A 72 -12.09 -9.83 8.09
C PRO A 72 -12.65 -11.10 7.41
N LYS A 73 -12.87 -11.07 6.10
CA LYS A 73 -13.34 -12.18 5.25
C LYS A 73 -13.01 -11.85 3.79
N ARG A 74 -13.27 -12.78 2.86
CA ARG A 74 -13.24 -12.48 1.41
C ARG A 74 -14.34 -11.45 1.09
N LEU A 75 -13.93 -10.21 0.81
CA LEU A 75 -14.81 -9.10 0.46
C LEU A 75 -15.03 -8.95 -1.05
N GLY A 76 -14.21 -9.59 -1.88
CA GLY A 76 -14.12 -9.29 -3.31
C GLY A 76 -13.36 -7.98 -3.59
N PHE A 77 -13.08 -7.68 -4.86
CA PHE A 77 -12.17 -6.59 -5.25
C PHE A 77 -12.68 -5.20 -4.82
N ALA A 78 -13.88 -4.81 -5.26
CA ALA A 78 -14.40 -3.46 -5.02
C ALA A 78 -14.52 -3.13 -3.52
N ALA A 79 -14.98 -4.08 -2.70
CA ALA A 79 -15.10 -3.85 -1.27
C ALA A 79 -13.73 -3.81 -0.56
N ALA A 80 -12.73 -4.55 -1.04
CA ALA A 80 -11.35 -4.43 -0.56
C ALA A 80 -10.73 -3.08 -0.97
N CYS A 81 -10.96 -2.61 -2.19
CA CYS A 81 -10.57 -1.26 -2.62
C CYS A 81 -11.17 -0.19 -1.70
N ASN A 82 -12.47 -0.30 -1.38
CA ASN A 82 -13.15 0.61 -0.45
C ASN A 82 -12.57 0.55 0.97
N LEU A 83 -12.15 -0.64 1.42
CA LEU A 83 -11.49 -0.81 2.72
C LEU A 83 -10.12 -0.09 2.73
N GLY A 84 -9.32 -0.25 1.68
CA GLY A 84 -8.05 0.47 1.51
C GLY A 84 -8.24 1.98 1.42
N ALA A 85 -9.23 2.44 0.64
CA ALA A 85 -9.55 3.85 0.48
C ALA A 85 -9.97 4.53 1.81
N LYS A 86 -10.65 3.81 2.70
CA LYS A 86 -10.97 4.32 4.05
C LYS A 86 -9.75 4.46 4.95
N ALA A 87 -8.71 3.65 4.71
CA ALA A 87 -7.47 3.73 5.47
C ALA A 87 -6.49 4.77 4.89
N ALA A 88 -6.60 5.09 3.60
CA ALA A 88 -5.77 6.09 2.93
C ALA A 88 -5.84 7.48 3.60
N GLN A 89 -4.69 8.15 3.67
CA GLN A 89 -4.50 9.52 4.15
C GLN A 89 -4.19 10.51 3.02
N GLY A 90 -3.93 10.00 1.82
CA GLY A 90 -3.62 10.77 0.64
C GLY A 90 -4.82 11.52 0.07
N ARG A 91 -4.55 12.65 -0.59
CA ARG A 91 -5.58 13.40 -1.31
C ARG A 91 -6.07 12.67 -2.56
N PHE A 92 -5.16 11.97 -3.23
CA PHE A 92 -5.43 11.18 -4.42
C PHE A 92 -5.29 9.69 -4.13
N LEU A 93 -6.10 8.88 -4.79
CA LEU A 93 -6.06 7.41 -4.70
C LEU A 93 -5.66 6.82 -6.04
N LEU A 94 -4.70 5.91 -6.02
CA LEU A 94 -4.34 5.05 -7.15
C LEU A 94 -4.62 3.60 -6.75
N PHE A 95 -5.27 2.84 -7.62
CA PHE A 95 -5.53 1.41 -7.41
C PHE A 95 -4.65 0.60 -8.36
N LEU A 96 -3.92 -0.38 -7.83
CA LEU A 96 -3.09 -1.34 -8.57
C LEU A 96 -3.52 -2.77 -8.27
#